data_AF-A0A7Y9PJ21-F1
#
_entry.id   AF-A0A7Y9PJ21-F1
#
_cell.length_a   1.000
_cell.length_b   1.000
_cell.length_c   1.000
_cell.angle_alpha   90.00
_cell.angle_beta   90.00
_cell.angle_gamma   90.00
#
_symmetry.space_group_name_H-M   'P 1'
#
loop_
_entity.id
_entity.type
_entity.pdbx_description
1 polymer ?
#
loop_
_entity_poly.entity_id
_entity_poly.type
_entity_poly.pdbx_seq_one_letter_code
_entity_poly.pdbx_strand_id
1 'polypeptide(L)'
;MKSIWLIVSSFAAMYVIATIVGFSTYLLIGPVVMWVSVFTLMPVVSAWLIYGYLRKTTFPLETSMAETAKLLLVWICLSFACDALGYVVIIPAIMHTSPNWTFFRDQSPWIWLSYAVLLFSGYVGRWAYLRSLHA
;
A
#
# COMPACT_ATOMS: atom_id res chain seq x y z
N MET A 1 -18.59 9.20 5.93
CA MET A 1 -17.78 8.67 7.06
C MET A 1 -17.48 7.18 6.96
N LYS A 2 -18.46 6.29 6.70
CA LYS A 2 -18.20 4.83 6.61
C LYS A 2 -17.16 4.43 5.54
N SER A 3 -17.22 5.06 4.34
CA SER A 3 -16.29 4.75 3.24
C SER A 3 -14.83 5.14 3.55
N ILE A 4 -14.57 6.31 4.14
CA ILE A 4 -13.19 6.73 4.45
C ILE A 4 -12.56 5.85 5.53
N TRP A 5 -13.35 5.40 6.51
CA TRP A 5 -12.88 4.49 7.55
C TRP A 5 -12.51 3.12 6.97
N LEU A 6 -13.26 2.64 5.98
CA LEU A 6 -12.93 1.43 5.22
C LEU A 6 -11.63 1.60 4.41
N ILE A 7 -11.43 2.75 3.75
CA ILE A 7 -10.19 3.06 3.02
C ILE A 7 -8.97 2.99 3.96
N VAL A 8 -9.05 3.68 5.11
CA VAL A 8 -7.94 3.77 6.06
C VAL A 8 -7.68 2.44 6.77
N SER A 9 -8.74 1.71 7.17
CA SER A 9 -8.58 0.42 7.84
C SER A 9 -8.01 -0.66 6.92
N SER A 10 -8.41 -0.67 5.64
CA SER A 10 -7.82 -1.58 4.65
C SER A 10 -6.37 -1.22 4.32
N PHE A 11 -6.03 0.08 4.25
CA PHE A 11 -4.62 0.51 4.18
C PHE A 11 -3.82 0.04 5.40
N ALA A 12 -4.34 0.25 6.61
CA ALA A 12 -3.65 -0.14 7.84
C ALA A 12 -3.42 -1.66 7.90
N ALA A 13 -4.39 -2.46 7.48
CA ALA A 13 -4.24 -3.91 7.37
C ALA A 13 -3.11 -4.29 6.38
N MET A 14 -3.10 -3.70 5.18
CA MET A 14 -2.03 -3.89 4.19
C MET A 14 -0.66 -3.53 4.78
N TYR A 15 -0.56 -2.36 5.42
CA TYR A 15 0.68 -1.84 5.97
C TYR A 15 1.21 -2.70 7.12
N VAL A 16 0.34 -3.19 8.00
CA VAL A 16 0.71 -4.12 9.08
C VAL A 16 1.22 -5.44 8.52
N ILE A 17 0.55 -6.02 7.52
CA ILE A 17 1.01 -7.26 6.87
C ILE A 17 2.38 -7.04 6.22
N ALA A 18 2.54 -5.94 5.48
CA ALA A 18 3.82 -5.56 4.86
C ALA A 18 4.94 -5.46 5.90
N THR A 19 4.66 -4.80 7.02
CA THR A 19 5.60 -4.58 8.10
C THR A 19 6.00 -5.89 8.77
N ILE A 20 5.04 -6.74 9.13
CA ILE A 20 5.31 -8.03 9.78
C ILE A 20 6.14 -8.92 8.85
N VAL A 21 5.75 -9.03 7.58
CA VAL A 21 6.46 -9.89 6.61
C VAL A 21 7.84 -9.34 6.32
N GLY A 22 7.96 -8.03 6.09
CA GLY A 22 9.24 -7.38 5.83
C GLY A 22 10.20 -7.54 7.01
N PHE A 23 9.74 -7.24 8.22
CA PHE A 23 10.57 -7.36 9.42
C PHE A 23 10.98 -8.81 9.72
N SER A 24 10.06 -9.76 9.59
CA SER A 24 10.34 -11.18 9.84
C SER A 24 11.36 -11.74 8.85
N THR A 25 11.20 -11.44 7.56
CA THR A 25 12.10 -11.93 6.51
C THR A 25 13.47 -11.24 6.55
N TYR A 26 13.51 -9.96 6.91
CA TYR A 26 14.74 -9.22 7.15
C TYR A 26 15.57 -9.84 8.28
N LEU A 27 14.95 -10.10 9.45
CA LEU A 27 15.64 -10.64 10.62
C LEU A 27 16.04 -12.11 10.48
N LEU A 28 15.18 -12.93 9.86
CA LEU A 28 15.38 -14.38 9.81
C LEU A 28 16.30 -14.82 8.67
N ILE A 29 16.34 -14.07 7.56
CA ILE A 29 16.98 -14.53 6.32
C ILE A 29 17.91 -13.47 5.73
N GLY A 30 17.43 -12.23 5.56
CA GLY A 30 18.25 -11.11 5.10
C GLY A 30 17.52 -10.13 4.17
N PRO A 31 18.20 -9.03 3.78
CA PRO A 31 17.57 -7.89 3.09
C PRO A 31 17.05 -8.23 1.70
N VAL A 32 17.71 -9.10 0.94
CA VAL A 32 17.26 -9.50 -0.40
C VAL A 32 15.94 -10.26 -0.31
N VAL A 33 15.84 -11.20 0.63
CA VAL A 33 14.63 -12.01 0.82
C VAL A 33 13.47 -11.17 1.32
N MET A 34 13.73 -10.18 2.18
CA MET A 34 12.74 -9.18 2.57
C MET A 34 12.07 -8.52 1.37
N TRP A 35 12.87 -7.93 0.48
CA TRP A 35 12.33 -7.23 -0.69
C TRP A 35 11.57 -8.18 -1.62
N VAL A 36 12.12 -9.36 -1.91
CA VAL A 36 11.45 -10.36 -2.75
C VAL A 36 10.11 -10.78 -2.15
N SER A 37 10.06 -11.07 -0.84
CA SER A 37 8.82 -11.46 -0.17
C SER A 37 7.79 -10.34 -0.18
N VAL A 38 8.18 -9.10 0.13
CA VAL A 38 7.26 -7.95 0.12
C VAL A 38 6.73 -7.70 -1.29
N PHE A 39 7.59 -7.65 -2.31
CA PHE A 39 7.15 -7.40 -3.69
C PHE A 39 6.37 -8.56 -4.32
N THR A 40 6.47 -9.78 -3.78
CA THR A 40 5.65 -10.92 -4.23
C THR A 40 4.29 -10.95 -3.53
N LEU A 41 4.26 -10.68 -2.23
CA LEU A 41 3.05 -10.80 -1.42
C LEU A 41 2.13 -9.58 -1.54
N MET A 42 2.71 -8.37 -1.53
CA MET A 42 1.93 -7.13 -1.52
C MET A 42 0.99 -6.98 -2.72
N PRO A 43 1.37 -7.31 -3.97
CA PRO A 43 0.43 -7.22 -5.08
C PRO A 43 -0.86 -8.03 -4.84
N VAL A 44 -0.72 -9.22 -4.27
CA VAL A 44 -1.84 -10.12 -3.97
C VAL A 44 -2.69 -9.57 -2.82
N VAL A 45 -2.05 -9.18 -1.71
CA VAL A 45 -2.73 -8.64 -0.53
C VAL A 45 -3.46 -7.34 -0.87
N SER A 46 -2.81 -6.41 -1.58
CA SER A 46 -3.39 -5.16 -2.02
C SER A 46 -4.57 -5.41 -2.96
N ALA A 47 -4.43 -6.26 -3.98
CA ALA A 47 -5.53 -6.56 -4.89
C ALA A 47 -6.74 -7.18 -4.16
N TRP A 48 -6.49 -8.08 -3.21
CA TRP A 48 -7.53 -8.69 -2.39
C TRP A 48 -8.26 -7.69 -1.49
N LEU A 49 -7.53 -6.79 -0.84
CA LEU A 49 -8.10 -5.73 -0.01
C LEU A 49 -8.89 -4.70 -0.83
N ILE A 50 -8.40 -4.33 -2.03
CA ILE A 50 -9.12 -3.46 -2.97
C ILE A 50 -10.42 -4.12 -3.42
N TYR A 51 -10.37 -5.40 -3.80
CA TYR A 51 -11.57 -6.18 -4.12
C TYR A 51 -12.57 -6.19 -2.94
N GLY A 52 -12.09 -6.45 -1.72
CA GLY A 52 -12.91 -6.45 -0.52
C GLY A 52 -13.54 -5.09 -0.22
N TYR A 53 -12.80 -4.00 -0.46
CA TYR A 53 -13.30 -2.63 -0.34
C TYR A 53 -14.42 -2.35 -1.35
N LEU A 54 -14.22 -2.69 -2.63
CA LEU A 54 -15.21 -2.47 -3.69
C LEU A 54 -16.49 -3.28 -3.45
N ARG A 55 -16.38 -4.52 -2.96
CA ARG A 55 -17.53 -5.36 -2.55
C ARG A 55 -18.35 -4.76 -1.40
N LYS A 56 -17.69 -4.10 -0.45
CA LYS A 56 -18.34 -3.57 0.77
C LYS A 56 -18.89 -2.16 0.59
N THR A 57 -18.51 -1.45 -0.47
CA THR A 57 -18.90 -0.07 -0.68
C THR A 57 -20.08 -0.02 -1.65
N THR A 58 -21.12 0.75 -1.29
CA THR A 58 -22.29 0.95 -2.15
C THR A 58 -22.05 2.14 -3.07
N PHE A 59 -21.93 1.90 -4.37
CA PHE A 59 -21.77 2.95 -5.40
C PHE A 59 -22.31 2.46 -6.76
N PRO A 60 -22.69 3.36 -7.68
CA PRO A 60 -23.05 2.99 -9.06
C PRO A 60 -21.87 2.38 -9.82
N LEU A 61 -22.10 1.32 -10.61
CA LEU A 61 -21.01 0.61 -11.32
C LEU A 61 -20.14 1.54 -12.19
N GLU A 62 -20.77 2.55 -12.79
CA GLU A 62 -20.14 3.59 -13.61
C GLU A 62 -19.06 4.37 -12.86
N THR A 63 -19.20 4.54 -11.54
CA THR A 63 -18.22 5.24 -10.69
C THR A 63 -17.15 4.31 -10.11
N SER A 64 -17.16 3.02 -10.44
CA SER A 64 -16.17 2.04 -9.92
C SER A 64 -14.72 2.46 -10.18
N MET A 65 -14.45 3.04 -11.36
CA MET A 65 -13.11 3.53 -11.70
C MET A 65 -12.72 4.72 -10.83
N ALA A 66 -13.63 5.66 -10.61
CA ALA A 66 -13.39 6.84 -9.78
C ALA A 66 -13.16 6.46 -8.31
N GLU A 67 -13.95 5.54 -7.74
CA GLU A 67 -13.75 5.07 -6.37
C GLU A 67 -12.45 4.26 -6.23
N THR A 68 -12.08 3.46 -7.24
CA THR A 68 -10.78 2.77 -7.25
C THR A 68 -9.61 3.77 -7.30
N ALA A 69 -9.70 4.79 -8.17
CA ALA A 69 -8.68 5.83 -8.28
C ALA A 69 -8.53 6.62 -6.98
N LYS A 70 -9.65 6.98 -6.33
CA LYS A 70 -9.67 7.64 -5.03
C LYS A 70 -9.05 6.76 -3.92
N LEU A 71 -9.39 5.48 -3.87
CA LEU A 71 -8.78 4.52 -2.95
C LEU A 71 -7.25 4.49 -3.12
N LEU A 72 -6.79 4.32 -4.36
CA LEU A 72 -5.36 4.28 -4.70
C LEU A 72 -4.65 5.59 -4.34
N LEU A 73 -5.26 6.74 -4.65
CA LEU A 73 -4.72 8.05 -4.31
C LEU A 73 -4.52 8.17 -2.80
N VAL A 74 -5.53 7.83 -2.00
CA VAL A 74 -5.45 7.88 -0.55
C VAL A 74 -4.37 6.93 -0.03
N TRP A 75 -4.29 5.71 -0.56
CA TRP A 75 -3.27 4.74 -0.15
C TRP A 75 -1.86 5.17 -0.50
N ILE A 76 -1.65 5.79 -1.66
CA ILE A 76 -0.34 6.37 -2.05
C ILE A 76 0.03 7.51 -1.10
N CYS A 77 -0.91 8.43 -0.82
CA CYS A 77 -0.66 9.53 0.11
C CYS A 77 -0.35 9.02 1.53
N LEU A 78 -1.07 8.02 2.01
CA LEU A 78 -0.82 7.40 3.32
C LEU A 78 0.53 6.68 3.35
N SER A 79 0.88 5.93 2.30
CA SER A 79 2.19 5.28 2.19
C SER A 79 3.31 6.31 2.23
N PHE A 80 3.21 7.37 1.44
CA PHE A 80 4.18 8.47 1.43
C PHE A 80 4.30 9.15 2.81
N ALA A 81 3.17 9.37 3.49
CA ALA A 81 3.16 9.95 4.83
C ALA A 81 3.84 9.01 5.85
N CYS A 82 3.58 7.70 5.78
CA CYS A 82 4.24 6.71 6.62
C CYS A 82 5.75 6.67 6.38
N ASP A 83 6.20 6.73 5.12
CA ASP A 83 7.61 6.77 4.76
C ASP A 83 8.28 8.05 5.27
N ALA A 84 7.63 9.21 5.09
CA ALA A 84 8.12 10.49 5.62
C ALA A 84 8.23 10.46 7.15
N LEU A 85 7.19 9.98 7.83
CA LEU A 85 7.17 9.88 9.29
C LEU A 85 8.26 8.93 9.79
N GLY A 86 8.42 7.76 9.20
CA GLY A 86 9.42 6.78 9.61
C GLY A 86 10.84 7.26 9.37
N TYR A 87 11.16 7.56 8.11
CA TYR A 87 12.55 7.74 7.67
C TYR A 87 13.07 9.17 7.79
N VAL A 88 12.19 10.18 7.75
CA VAL A 88 12.61 11.59 7.82
C VAL A 88 12.42 12.15 9.23
N VAL A 89 11.42 11.68 9.98
CA VAL A 89 11.11 12.21 11.32
C VAL A 89 11.56 11.29 12.44
N ILE A 90 11.02 10.07 12.51
CA ILE A 90 11.18 9.16 13.66
C ILE A 90 12.61 8.63 13.76
N ILE A 91 13.16 8.05 12.69
CA ILE A 91 14.51 7.47 12.71
C ILE A 91 15.57 8.54 13.06
N PRO A 92 15.59 9.72 12.40
CA PRO A 92 16.55 10.76 12.76
C PRO A 92 16.39 11.27 14.20
N ALA A 93 15.16 11.39 14.69
CA ALA A 93 14.90 11.77 16.08
C ALA A 93 15.45 10.75 17.09
N ILE A 94 15.31 9.44 16.82
CA ILE A 94 15.84 8.37 17.67
C ILE A 94 17.37 8.30 17.59
N MET A 95 17.94 8.50 16.40
CA MET A 95 19.38 8.40 16.15
C MET A 95 20.13 9.71 16.46
N HIS A 96 19.43 10.76 16.91
CA HIS A 96 19.96 12.11 17.11
C HIS A 96 20.69 12.69 15.88
N THR A 97 20.20 12.36 14.68
CA THR A 97 20.72 12.89 13.41
C THR A 97 19.75 13.91 12.81
N SER A 98 20.23 14.74 11.89
CA SER A 98 19.36 15.68 11.18
C SER A 98 18.37 14.95 10.24
N PRO A 99 17.14 15.47 10.06
CA PRO A 99 16.22 14.96 9.06
C PRO A 99 16.84 14.97 7.66
N ASN A 100 16.86 13.82 6.99
CA ASN A 100 17.40 13.71 5.64
C ASN A 100 16.29 13.55 4.59
N TRP A 101 15.90 14.67 3.98
CA TRP A 101 14.91 14.68 2.90
C TRP A 101 15.43 14.09 1.58
N THR A 102 16.75 13.87 1.42
CA THR A 102 17.28 13.17 0.24
C THR A 102 16.86 11.71 0.19
N PHE A 103 16.36 11.15 1.30
CA PHE A 103 15.79 9.80 1.37
C PHE A 103 14.83 9.49 0.21
N PHE A 104 13.93 10.41 -0.13
CA PHE A 104 12.98 10.22 -1.23
C PHE A 104 13.63 10.21 -2.61
N ARG A 105 14.78 10.86 -2.76
CA ARG A 105 15.59 10.82 -3.99
C ARG A 105 16.41 9.53 -4.06
N ASP A 106 17.00 9.13 -2.93
CA ASP A 106 17.94 8.01 -2.83
C ASP A 106 17.21 6.65 -2.89
N GLN A 107 16.03 6.55 -2.26
CA GLN A 107 15.15 5.38 -2.31
C GLN A 107 14.08 5.46 -3.39
N SER A 108 14.13 6.50 -4.24
CA SER A 108 13.09 6.76 -5.24
C SER A 108 12.72 5.54 -6.07
N PRO A 109 13.66 4.70 -6.57
CA PRO A 109 13.29 3.57 -7.43
C PRO A 109 12.36 2.57 -6.74
N TRP A 110 12.59 2.28 -5.46
CA TRP A 110 11.80 1.32 -4.68
C TRP A 110 10.44 1.88 -4.27
N ILE A 111 10.39 3.17 -3.94
CA ILE A 111 9.16 3.88 -3.61
C ILE A 111 8.25 3.94 -4.83
N TRP A 112 8.78 4.36 -5.99
CA TRP A 112 8.03 4.41 -7.24
C TRP A 112 7.56 3.02 -7.69
N LEU A 113 8.40 1.99 -7.55
CA LEU A 113 8.02 0.61 -7.85
C LEU A 113 6.85 0.14 -6.97
N SER A 114 6.85 0.52 -5.69
CA SER A 114 5.76 0.19 -4.76
C SER A 114 4.44 0.83 -5.21
N TYR A 115 4.47 2.09 -5.68
CA TYR A 115 3.30 2.76 -6.22
C TYR A 115 2.82 2.15 -7.54
N ALA A 116 3.74 1.75 -8.43
CA ALA A 116 3.40 1.03 -9.65
C ALA A 116 2.71 -0.31 -9.35
N VAL A 117 3.22 -1.06 -8.36
CA VAL A 117 2.58 -2.30 -7.88
C VAL A 117 1.19 -2.03 -7.32
N LEU A 118 1.00 -0.96 -6.56
CA LEU A 118 -0.31 -0.54 -6.06
C LEU A 118 -1.30 -0.25 -7.19
N LEU A 119 -0.88 0.48 -8.22
CA LEU A 119 -1.71 0.77 -9.40
C LEU A 119 -2.10 -0.53 -10.12
N PHE A 120 -1.15 -1.43 -10.35
CA PHE A 120 -1.42 -2.73 -10.97
C PHE A 120 -2.38 -3.58 -10.12
N SER A 121 -2.18 -3.60 -8.81
CA SER A 121 -3.05 -4.30 -7.86
C SER A 121 -4.46 -3.73 -7.84
N GLY A 122 -4.60 -2.42 -8.00
CA GLY A 122 -5.88 -1.75 -8.14
C GLY A 122 -6.61 -2.14 -9.42
N TYR A 123 -5.90 -2.26 -10.53
CA TYR A 123 -6.47 -2.78 -11.77
C TYR A 123 -6.95 -4.22 -11.59
N VAL A 124 -6.12 -5.11 -11.03
CA VAL A 124 -6.46 -6.52 -10.81
C VAL A 124 -7.64 -6.67 -9.83
N GLY A 125 -7.61 -5.96 -8.71
CA GLY A 125 -8.68 -5.99 -7.70
C GLY A 125 -10.02 -5.50 -8.24
N ARG A 126 -10.00 -4.40 -9.03
CA ARG A 126 -11.19 -3.91 -9.72
C ARG A 126 -11.68 -4.91 -10.78
N TRP A 127 -10.78 -5.49 -11.57
CA TRP A 127 -11.14 -6.49 -12.56
C TRP A 127 -11.82 -7.72 -11.93
N ALA A 128 -11.27 -8.23 -10.82
CA ALA A 128 -11.87 -9.33 -10.05
C ALA A 128 -13.25 -8.95 -9.50
N TYR A 129 -13.42 -7.72 -9.01
CA TYR A 129 -14.72 -7.21 -8.56
C TYR A 129 -15.74 -7.21 -9.70
N LEU A 130 -15.40 -6.63 -10.86
CA LEU A 130 -16.30 -6.58 -12.01
C LEU A 130 -16.68 -7.97 -12.51
N ARG A 131 -15.75 -8.93 -12.52
CA ARG A 131 -16.03 -10.33 -12.84
C ARG A 131 -17.00 -10.96 -11.84
N SER A 132 -16.86 -10.68 -10.55
CA SER A 132 -17.73 -11.23 -9.50
C SER A 132 -19.19 -10.76 -9.57
N LEU A 133 -19.48 -9.71 -10.34
CA LEU A 133 -20.85 -9.22 -10.58
C LEU A 133 -21.55 -9.95 -11.74
N HIS A 134 -20.78 -10.63 -12.60
CA HIS A 134 -21.28 -11.37 -13.77
C HIS A 134 -21.24 -12.90 -13.56
N ALA A 135 -20.80 -13.35 -12.38
CA ALA A 135 -20.73 -14.74 -11.97
C ALA A 135 -21.89 -15.05 -11.02
#